data_AF-A0A6J1NLL2-F1
#
_entry.id   AF-A0A6J1NLL2-F1
#
_cell.length_a   1.000
_cell.length_b   1.000
_cell.length_c   1.000
_cell.angle_alpha   90.00
_cell.angle_beta   90.00
_cell.angle_gamma   90.00
#
_symmetry.space_group_name_H-M   'P 1'
#
loop_
_entity.id
_entity.type
_entity.pdbx_description
1 polymer ?
#
loop_
_entity_poly.entity_id
_entity_poly.type
_entity_poly.pdbx_seq_one_letter_code
_entity_poly.pdbx_strand_id
1 'polypeptide(L)'
;MKQLSNSLDETSTQIVSSVPRILQDAAGLQLEGAMLQQKLVTLEQQVQGVEEQTGHSIQSLQRIDQLKSSLENAASALREADKWVALATSLEEVLESGVPTQKDKLAELAEQVTAMTASLEVLSDSPDYEVKRVQLETLYNRLEAAITPPFVDALTQMDAERTRAYVRVFVGMSRSASACRCWRRAAGARLALGWRHELRPLADSAPQQVEWLTSVLRSETPLAELLQLYTDLLQTLEPSPTKIATATFKLCQSPDEGLAVLMDIRTDIDEFINCIRNVIDAPRPNKEELRPAALRELGRAAYAPLRELMPKYTDIQTTLFLARLVGDDQILKQDDLLEYSRTMLLVAERSEGLLHAAYNRGRNIAGPAVYPFYSPAVEAFASGFLNLITSHMRHIESSFLSSVNAGERAGVLSDTFPASLVLESAVAQFLSVLAERQRVEEADGGEYPARRTIL
;
A
#
# COMPACT_ATOMS: atom_id res chain seq x y z
N MET A 1 42.01 -117.21 -35.93
CA MET A 1 42.75 -116.43 -36.96
C MET A 1 42.02 -116.28 -38.29
N LYS A 2 41.27 -117.27 -38.83
CA LYS A 2 40.65 -117.15 -40.18
C LYS A 2 39.41 -116.25 -40.32
N GLN A 3 38.51 -116.21 -39.32
CA GLN A 3 37.37 -115.27 -39.36
C GLN A 3 37.80 -113.81 -39.14
N LEU A 4 38.84 -113.58 -38.32
CA LEU A 4 39.41 -112.25 -38.11
C LEU A 4 40.11 -111.74 -39.37
N SER A 5 40.84 -112.60 -40.10
CA SER A 5 41.54 -112.22 -41.34
C SER A 5 40.57 -111.93 -42.49
N ASN A 6 39.49 -112.69 -42.64
CA ASN A 6 38.51 -112.45 -43.70
C ASN A 6 37.63 -111.22 -43.40
N SER A 7 37.22 -111.00 -42.14
CA SER A 7 36.52 -109.75 -41.80
C SER A 7 37.44 -108.54 -41.92
N LEU A 8 38.74 -108.69 -41.66
CA LEU A 8 39.75 -107.65 -41.87
C LEU A 8 39.96 -107.37 -43.38
N ASP A 9 40.03 -108.39 -44.24
CA ASP A 9 40.17 -108.19 -45.69
C ASP A 9 38.90 -107.62 -46.33
N GLU A 10 37.71 -108.02 -45.87
CA GLU A 10 36.44 -107.49 -46.39
C GLU A 10 36.20 -106.05 -45.91
N THR A 11 36.49 -105.74 -44.65
CA THR A 11 36.51 -104.33 -44.18
C THR A 11 37.62 -103.53 -44.82
N SER A 12 38.81 -104.11 -45.07
CA SER A 12 39.91 -103.43 -45.76
C SER A 12 39.56 -103.13 -47.21
N THR A 13 38.96 -104.05 -47.96
CA THR A 13 38.51 -103.81 -49.35
C THR A 13 37.33 -102.83 -49.41
N GLN A 14 36.43 -102.85 -48.43
CA GLN A 14 35.36 -101.86 -48.31
C GLN A 14 35.90 -100.47 -47.93
N ILE A 15 36.93 -100.38 -47.09
CA ILE A 15 37.64 -99.13 -46.78
C ILE A 15 38.41 -98.63 -48.01
N VAL A 16 39.18 -99.49 -48.68
CA VAL A 16 39.98 -99.14 -49.86
C VAL A 16 39.09 -98.68 -51.03
N SER A 17 37.88 -99.25 -51.17
CA SER A 17 36.93 -98.82 -52.21
C SER A 17 36.14 -97.56 -51.85
N SER A 18 35.96 -97.24 -50.55
CA SER A 18 35.24 -96.05 -50.09
C SER A 18 36.15 -94.82 -49.88
N VAL A 19 37.45 -95.01 -49.61
CA VAL A 19 38.45 -93.93 -49.45
C VAL A 19 38.52 -92.97 -50.65
N PRO A 20 38.51 -93.41 -51.93
CA PRO A 20 38.50 -92.50 -53.07
C PRO A 20 37.27 -91.60 -53.11
N ARG A 21 36.10 -92.15 -52.73
CA ARG A 21 34.85 -91.40 -52.62
C ARG A 21 34.90 -90.39 -51.49
N ILE A 22 35.37 -90.81 -50.32
CA ILE A 22 35.55 -89.92 -49.15
C ILE A 22 36.58 -88.82 -49.45
N LEU A 23 37.67 -89.13 -50.18
CA LEU A 23 38.66 -88.14 -50.63
C LEU A 23 38.06 -87.16 -51.64
N GLN A 24 37.22 -87.64 -52.55
CA GLN A 24 36.53 -86.78 -53.51
C GLN A 24 35.51 -85.87 -52.82
N ASP A 25 34.74 -86.41 -51.87
CA ASP A 25 33.79 -85.65 -51.06
C ASP A 25 34.52 -84.66 -50.13
N ALA A 26 35.66 -85.04 -49.55
CA ALA A 26 36.50 -84.17 -48.73
C ALA A 26 37.14 -83.05 -49.56
N ALA A 27 37.59 -83.36 -50.79
CA ALA A 27 38.09 -82.34 -51.73
C ALA A 27 36.96 -81.40 -52.19
N GLY A 28 35.75 -81.93 -52.39
CA GLY A 28 34.54 -81.14 -52.65
C GLY A 28 34.22 -80.21 -51.48
N LEU A 29 34.21 -80.72 -50.25
CA LEU A 29 34.03 -79.94 -49.02
C LEU A 29 35.14 -78.89 -48.83
N GLN A 30 36.38 -79.19 -49.20
CA GLN A 30 37.48 -78.22 -49.14
C GLN A 30 37.29 -77.10 -50.15
N LEU A 31 36.85 -77.42 -51.37
CA LEU A 31 36.55 -76.44 -52.41
C LEU A 31 35.34 -75.58 -52.04
N GLU A 32 34.27 -76.20 -51.54
CA GLU A 32 33.08 -75.52 -51.05
C GLU A 32 33.40 -74.65 -49.83
N GLY A 33 34.23 -75.14 -48.90
CA GLY A 33 34.72 -74.39 -47.74
C GLY A 33 35.57 -73.19 -48.16
N ALA A 34 36.45 -73.36 -49.14
CA ALA A 34 37.24 -72.26 -49.71
C ALA A 34 36.35 -71.22 -50.43
N MET A 35 35.36 -71.67 -51.19
CA MET A 35 34.35 -70.78 -51.78
C MET A 35 33.53 -70.06 -50.72
N LEU A 36 33.16 -70.73 -49.63
CA LEU A 36 32.40 -70.14 -48.54
C LEU A 36 33.23 -69.08 -47.82
N GLN A 37 34.51 -69.36 -47.57
CA GLN A 37 35.45 -68.42 -46.96
C GLN A 37 35.64 -67.19 -47.85
N GLN A 38 35.78 -67.38 -49.16
CA GLN A 38 35.86 -66.27 -50.12
C GLN A 38 34.56 -65.45 -50.13
N LYS A 39 33.39 -66.11 -50.09
CA LYS A 39 32.09 -65.44 -49.99
C LYS A 39 31.93 -64.68 -48.66
N LEU A 40 32.41 -65.23 -47.55
CA LEU A 40 32.39 -64.59 -46.23
C LEU A 40 33.24 -63.32 -46.21
N VAL A 41 34.46 -63.37 -46.74
CA VAL A 41 35.34 -62.19 -46.85
C VAL A 41 34.71 -61.13 -47.75
N THR A 42 34.08 -61.56 -48.86
CA THR A 42 33.36 -60.63 -49.76
C THR A 42 32.17 -59.98 -49.05
N LEU A 43 31.40 -60.76 -48.27
CA LEU A 43 30.30 -60.26 -47.47
C LEU A 43 30.76 -59.30 -46.37
N GLU A 44 31.85 -59.61 -45.68
CA GLU A 44 32.43 -58.76 -44.64
C GLU A 44 32.85 -57.40 -45.23
N GLN A 45 33.52 -57.40 -46.38
CA GLN A 45 33.86 -56.17 -47.11
C GLN A 45 32.63 -55.40 -47.57
N GLN A 46 31.58 -56.09 -48.02
CA GLN A 46 30.31 -55.45 -48.41
C GLN A 46 29.59 -54.85 -47.19
N VAL A 47 29.55 -55.54 -46.05
CA VAL A 47 28.94 -55.04 -44.81
C VAL A 47 29.70 -53.82 -44.31
N GLN A 48 31.03 -53.86 -44.29
CA GLN A 48 31.86 -52.72 -43.87
C GLN A 48 31.65 -51.51 -44.79
N GLY A 49 31.60 -51.71 -46.11
CA GLY A 49 31.28 -50.64 -47.06
C GLY A 49 29.86 -50.09 -46.88
N VAL A 50 28.88 -50.93 -46.55
CA VAL A 50 27.52 -50.50 -46.23
C VAL A 50 27.50 -49.71 -44.92
N GLU A 51 28.19 -50.14 -43.87
CA GLU A 51 28.27 -49.43 -42.59
C GLU A 51 28.90 -48.04 -42.73
N GLU A 52 30.00 -47.92 -43.48
CA GLU A 52 30.64 -46.64 -43.78
C GLU A 52 29.70 -45.72 -44.57
N GLN A 53 29.06 -46.25 -45.61
CA GLN A 53 28.14 -45.48 -46.45
C GLN A 53 26.84 -45.12 -45.70
N THR A 54 26.34 -45.98 -44.82
CA THR A 54 25.22 -45.70 -43.91
C THR A 54 25.62 -44.66 -42.87
N GLY A 55 26.82 -44.72 -42.31
CA GLY A 55 27.35 -43.71 -41.37
C GLY A 55 27.45 -42.32 -42.02
N HIS A 56 27.99 -42.24 -43.23
CA HIS A 56 28.00 -41.00 -44.02
C HIS A 56 26.59 -40.50 -44.36
N SER A 57 25.67 -41.41 -44.69
CA SER A 57 24.28 -41.07 -44.97
C SER A 57 23.55 -40.52 -43.73
N ILE A 58 23.75 -41.14 -42.55
CA ILE A 58 23.19 -40.69 -41.27
C ILE A 58 23.76 -39.31 -40.90
N GLN A 59 25.07 -39.11 -41.04
CA GLN A 59 25.68 -37.81 -40.76
C GLN A 59 25.17 -36.72 -41.72
N SER A 60 24.96 -37.06 -42.99
CA SER A 60 24.34 -36.16 -43.97
C SER A 60 22.90 -35.82 -43.59
N LEU A 61 22.10 -36.80 -43.19
CA LEU A 61 20.73 -36.59 -42.71
C LEU A 61 20.69 -35.68 -41.47
N GLN A 62 21.59 -35.86 -40.51
CA GLN A 62 21.67 -35.01 -39.33
C GLN A 62 22.01 -33.55 -39.70
N ARG A 63 22.95 -33.34 -40.64
CA ARG A 63 23.26 -32.00 -41.14
C ARG A 63 22.05 -31.37 -41.85
N ILE A 64 21.34 -32.16 -42.67
CA ILE A 64 20.12 -31.70 -43.35
C ILE A 64 19.04 -31.35 -42.34
N ASP A 65 18.87 -32.13 -41.28
CA ASP A 65 17.87 -31.87 -40.23
C ASP A 65 18.19 -30.59 -39.44
N GLN A 66 19.47 -30.39 -39.09
CA GLN A 66 19.94 -29.15 -38.47
C GLN A 66 19.73 -27.93 -39.37
N LEU A 67 20.06 -28.06 -40.67
CA LEU A 67 19.82 -27.01 -41.65
C LEU A 67 18.33 -26.73 -41.83
N LYS A 68 17.50 -27.78 -41.85
CA LYS A 68 16.05 -27.67 -41.96
C LYS A 68 15.47 -26.94 -40.74
N SER A 69 15.83 -27.33 -39.53
CA SER A 69 15.40 -26.65 -38.31
C SER A 69 15.84 -25.18 -38.28
N SER A 70 17.08 -24.90 -38.70
CA SER A 70 17.59 -23.52 -38.81
C SER A 70 16.82 -22.71 -39.85
N LEU A 71 16.49 -23.31 -40.99
CA LEU A 71 15.68 -22.68 -42.05
C LEU A 71 14.23 -22.45 -41.61
N GLU A 72 13.61 -23.40 -40.91
CA GLU A 72 12.26 -23.26 -40.36
C GLU A 72 12.20 -22.13 -39.33
N ASN A 73 13.21 -22.02 -38.46
CA ASN A 73 13.34 -20.93 -37.49
C ASN A 73 13.60 -19.57 -38.17
N ALA A 74 14.46 -19.53 -39.19
CA ALA A 74 14.69 -18.30 -39.96
C ALA A 74 13.42 -17.87 -40.73
N ALA A 75 12.69 -18.83 -41.32
CA ALA A 75 11.46 -18.57 -42.04
C ALA A 75 10.33 -18.10 -41.12
N SER A 76 10.22 -18.66 -39.91
CA SER A 76 9.25 -18.19 -38.90
C SER A 76 9.61 -16.78 -38.41
N ALA A 77 10.88 -16.51 -38.13
CA ALA A 77 11.35 -15.18 -37.74
C ALA A 77 11.11 -14.13 -38.85
N LEU A 78 11.35 -14.46 -40.11
CA LEU A 78 11.06 -13.56 -41.24
C LEU A 78 9.56 -13.27 -41.38
N ARG A 79 8.71 -14.30 -41.28
CA ARG A 79 7.24 -14.10 -41.32
C ARG A 79 6.76 -13.20 -40.18
N GLU A 80 7.29 -13.39 -38.99
CA GLU A 80 6.92 -12.56 -37.84
C GLU A 80 7.47 -11.13 -37.98
N ALA A 81 8.65 -10.96 -38.60
CA ALA A 81 9.18 -9.65 -38.95
C ALA A 81 8.31 -8.91 -39.99
N ASP A 82 7.86 -9.59 -41.05
CA ASP A 82 6.95 -9.01 -42.04
C ASP A 82 5.61 -8.63 -41.40
N LYS A 83 5.07 -9.50 -40.54
CA LYS A 83 3.86 -9.24 -39.76
C LYS A 83 4.05 -8.03 -38.84
N TRP A 84 5.20 -7.91 -38.17
CA TRP A 84 5.53 -6.75 -37.34
C TRP A 84 5.52 -5.45 -38.16
N VAL A 85 6.13 -5.44 -39.35
CA VAL A 85 6.16 -4.25 -40.23
C VAL A 85 4.75 -3.86 -40.69
N ALA A 86 3.92 -4.84 -41.06
CA ALA A 86 2.54 -4.60 -41.44
C ALA A 86 1.71 -4.01 -40.27
N LEU A 87 1.89 -4.55 -39.06
CA LEU A 87 1.24 -4.04 -37.84
C LEU A 87 1.72 -2.64 -37.46
N ALA A 88 3.02 -2.37 -37.56
CA ALA A 88 3.59 -1.05 -37.28
C ALA A 88 3.04 0.02 -38.24
N THR A 89 3.01 -0.29 -39.55
CA THR A 89 2.43 0.60 -40.57
C THR A 89 0.94 0.86 -40.31
N SER A 90 0.18 -0.20 -40.01
CA SER A 90 -1.24 -0.06 -39.67
C SER A 90 -1.46 0.79 -38.42
N LEU A 91 -0.61 0.67 -37.40
CA LEU A 91 -0.73 1.48 -36.19
C LEU A 91 -0.38 2.95 -36.46
N GLU A 92 0.64 3.21 -37.28
CA GLU A 92 0.96 4.56 -37.73
C GLU A 92 -0.18 5.20 -38.51
N GLU A 93 -0.83 4.47 -39.42
CA GLU A 93 -2.02 4.95 -40.13
C GLU A 93 -3.17 5.30 -39.18
N VAL A 94 -3.39 4.50 -38.13
CA VAL A 94 -4.38 4.80 -37.09
C VAL A 94 -4.00 6.05 -36.28
N LEU A 95 -2.71 6.25 -35.99
CA LEU A 95 -2.24 7.45 -35.30
C LEU A 95 -2.40 8.71 -36.15
N GLU A 96 -2.14 8.63 -37.47
CA GLU A 96 -2.28 9.76 -38.40
C GLU A 96 -3.75 10.09 -38.72
N SER A 97 -4.61 9.07 -38.81
CA SER A 97 -6.07 9.27 -39.02
C SER A 97 -6.82 9.70 -37.75
N GLY A 98 -6.15 9.62 -36.59
CA GLY A 98 -6.70 9.93 -35.27
C GLY A 98 -7.30 8.71 -34.59
N VAL A 99 -7.12 8.63 -33.27
CA VAL A 99 -7.60 7.47 -32.48
C VAL A 99 -9.11 7.30 -32.66
N PRO A 100 -9.56 6.10 -33.08
CA PRO A 100 -10.96 5.85 -33.28
C PRO A 100 -11.73 5.90 -31.95
N THR A 101 -12.85 6.61 -31.93
CA THR A 101 -13.77 6.67 -30.78
C THR A 101 -14.84 5.58 -30.81
N GLN A 102 -14.88 4.80 -31.89
CA GLN A 102 -15.83 3.69 -32.09
C GLN A 102 -15.33 2.42 -31.39
N LYS A 103 -16.24 1.73 -30.70
CA LYS A 103 -15.97 0.54 -29.88
C LYS A 103 -15.30 -0.59 -30.68
N ASP A 104 -15.79 -0.85 -31.89
CA ASP A 104 -15.31 -1.96 -32.72
C ASP A 104 -13.87 -1.72 -33.18
N LYS A 105 -13.58 -0.50 -33.63
CA LYS A 105 -12.23 -0.07 -34.03
C LYS A 105 -11.24 0.00 -32.88
N LEU A 106 -11.71 0.31 -31.66
CA LEU A 106 -10.88 0.24 -30.45
C LEU A 106 -10.55 -1.20 -30.05
N ALA A 107 -11.46 -2.15 -30.29
CA ALA A 107 -11.20 -3.56 -30.08
C ALA A 107 -10.18 -4.09 -31.09
N GLU A 108 -10.31 -3.71 -32.37
CA GLU A 108 -9.33 -4.03 -33.42
C GLU A 108 -7.95 -3.46 -33.08
N LEU A 109 -7.89 -2.19 -32.64
CA LEU A 109 -6.64 -1.56 -32.21
C LEU A 109 -6.01 -2.28 -31.01
N ALA A 110 -6.81 -2.70 -30.02
CA ALA A 110 -6.31 -3.48 -28.89
C ALA A 110 -5.72 -4.83 -29.34
N GLU A 111 -6.40 -5.52 -30.26
CA GLU A 111 -5.93 -6.78 -30.84
C GLU A 111 -4.62 -6.58 -31.62
N GLN A 112 -4.55 -5.54 -32.46
CA GLN A 112 -3.33 -5.17 -33.19
C GLN A 112 -2.15 -4.90 -32.25
N VAL A 113 -2.37 -4.13 -31.18
CA VAL A 113 -1.36 -3.84 -30.16
C VAL A 113 -0.89 -5.13 -29.49
N THR A 114 -1.81 -6.01 -29.06
CA THR A 114 -1.44 -7.30 -28.44
C THR A 114 -0.69 -8.22 -29.40
N ALA A 115 -1.10 -8.27 -30.67
CA ALA A 115 -0.45 -9.05 -31.70
C ALA A 115 0.96 -8.52 -31.98
N MET A 116 1.16 -7.20 -31.90
CA MET A 116 2.47 -6.57 -32.07
C MET A 116 3.40 -6.83 -30.88
N THR A 117 2.89 -6.82 -29.64
CA THR A 117 3.67 -7.23 -28.45
C THR A 117 4.11 -8.68 -28.56
N ALA A 118 3.19 -9.59 -28.90
CA ALA A 118 3.49 -11.02 -29.08
C ALA A 118 4.46 -11.27 -30.25
N SER A 119 4.33 -10.50 -31.33
CA SER A 119 5.25 -10.52 -32.47
C SER A 119 6.67 -10.17 -32.05
N LEU A 120 6.83 -9.14 -31.23
CA LEU A 120 8.14 -8.73 -30.74
C LEU A 120 8.77 -9.79 -29.81
N GLU A 121 7.99 -10.47 -28.97
CA GLU A 121 8.48 -11.55 -28.10
C GLU A 121 9.08 -12.72 -28.90
N VAL A 122 8.42 -13.13 -29.99
CA VAL A 122 8.91 -14.19 -30.89
C VAL A 122 10.17 -13.76 -31.64
N LEU A 123 10.35 -12.46 -31.87
CA LEU A 123 11.52 -11.88 -32.51
C LEU A 123 12.70 -11.61 -31.55
N SER A 124 12.63 -12.07 -30.30
CA SER A 124 13.67 -11.85 -29.28
C SER A 124 15.06 -12.38 -29.64
N ASP A 125 15.14 -13.45 -30.44
CA ASP A 125 16.40 -14.04 -30.92
C ASP A 125 16.96 -13.34 -32.18
N SER A 126 16.28 -12.31 -32.69
CA SER A 126 16.68 -11.58 -33.90
C SER A 126 17.72 -10.48 -33.58
N PRO A 127 18.75 -10.27 -34.41
CA PRO A 127 19.72 -9.20 -34.20
C PRO A 127 19.11 -7.79 -34.23
N ASP A 128 17.95 -7.61 -34.87
CA ASP A 128 17.25 -6.33 -35.00
C ASP A 128 16.25 -6.05 -33.86
N TYR A 129 16.19 -6.94 -32.86
CA TYR A 129 15.22 -6.88 -31.75
C TYR A 129 15.23 -5.51 -31.04
N GLU A 130 16.42 -5.00 -30.70
CA GLU A 130 16.57 -3.75 -29.97
C GLU A 130 16.03 -2.54 -30.74
N VAL A 131 16.26 -2.50 -32.06
CA VAL A 131 15.75 -1.41 -32.91
C VAL A 131 14.22 -1.45 -32.98
N LYS A 132 13.64 -2.65 -33.18
CA LYS A 132 12.19 -2.84 -33.23
C LYS A 132 11.52 -2.56 -31.88
N ARG A 133 12.17 -2.91 -30.77
CA ARG A 133 11.70 -2.61 -29.42
C ARG A 133 11.61 -1.09 -29.17
N VAL A 134 12.64 -0.34 -29.56
CA VAL A 134 12.63 1.14 -29.43
C VAL A 134 11.55 1.77 -30.31
N GLN A 135 11.37 1.27 -31.53
CA GLN A 135 10.29 1.71 -32.42
C GLN A 135 8.92 1.42 -31.81
N LEU A 136 8.71 0.22 -31.26
CA LEU A 136 7.47 -0.16 -30.59
C LEU A 136 7.16 0.75 -29.39
N GLU A 137 8.14 1.01 -28.53
CA GLU A 137 7.97 1.94 -27.40
C GLU A 137 7.61 3.36 -27.85
N THR A 138 8.19 3.82 -28.97
CA THR A 138 7.86 5.13 -29.55
C THR A 138 6.41 5.17 -30.05
N LEU A 139 5.96 4.11 -30.73
CA LEU A 139 4.57 3.98 -31.16
C LEU A 139 3.60 3.91 -29.97
N TYR A 140 3.94 3.15 -28.91
CA TYR A 140 3.13 3.08 -27.69
C TYR A 140 3.07 4.42 -26.95
N ASN A 141 4.15 5.19 -26.90
CA ASN A 141 4.15 6.54 -26.32
C ASN A 141 3.21 7.49 -27.09
N ARG A 142 3.28 7.47 -28.43
CA ARG A 142 2.37 8.26 -29.28
C ARG A 142 0.92 7.83 -29.09
N LEU A 143 0.67 6.52 -29.03
CA LEU A 143 -0.66 5.95 -28.85
C LEU A 143 -1.25 6.30 -27.47
N GLU A 144 -0.47 6.19 -26.39
CA GLU A 144 -0.90 6.59 -25.05
C GLU A 144 -1.25 8.08 -25.01
N ALA A 145 -0.44 8.94 -25.62
CA ALA A 145 -0.72 10.38 -25.67
C ALA A 145 -2.02 10.69 -26.42
N ALA A 146 -2.32 9.95 -27.50
CA ALA A 146 -3.53 10.15 -28.28
C ALA A 146 -4.80 9.56 -27.63
N ILE A 147 -4.68 8.43 -26.91
CA ILE A 147 -5.80 7.78 -26.21
C ILE A 147 -6.13 8.44 -24.88
N THR A 148 -5.16 9.06 -24.20
CA THR A 148 -5.37 9.60 -22.84
C THR A 148 -6.50 10.63 -22.75
N PRO A 149 -6.62 11.65 -23.64
CA PRO A 149 -7.73 12.60 -23.58
C PRO A 149 -9.13 11.97 -23.71
N PRO A 150 -9.45 11.20 -24.78
CA PRO A 150 -10.77 10.58 -24.90
C PRO A 150 -11.04 9.51 -23.82
N PHE A 151 -10.00 8.91 -23.26
CA PHE A 151 -10.13 8.02 -22.11
C PHE A 151 -10.54 8.78 -20.85
N VAL A 152 -9.92 9.93 -20.56
CA VAL A 152 -10.30 10.79 -19.43
C VAL A 152 -11.71 11.35 -19.62
N ASP A 153 -12.13 11.66 -20.84
CA ASP A 153 -13.50 12.07 -21.12
C ASP A 153 -14.52 10.94 -20.84
N ALA A 154 -14.22 9.70 -21.26
CA ALA A 154 -15.06 8.56 -20.92
C ALA A 154 -15.13 8.30 -19.40
N LEU A 155 -14.00 8.47 -18.71
CA LEU A 155 -13.89 8.39 -17.25
C LEU A 155 -14.75 9.45 -16.55
N THR A 156 -14.71 10.71 -17.01
CA THR A 156 -15.48 11.79 -16.41
C THR A 156 -16.99 11.61 -16.61
N GLN A 157 -17.40 11.05 -17.76
CA GLN A 157 -18.79 10.70 -18.07
C GLN A 157 -19.30 9.43 -17.38
N MET A 158 -18.45 8.72 -16.63
CA MET A 158 -18.79 7.44 -15.97
C MET A 158 -19.26 6.35 -16.96
N ASP A 159 -18.81 6.39 -18.21
CA ASP A 159 -19.16 5.38 -19.22
C ASP A 159 -18.29 4.13 -19.04
N ALA A 160 -18.84 3.12 -18.39
CA ALA A 160 -18.15 1.86 -18.10
C ALA A 160 -17.81 1.06 -19.37
N GLU A 161 -18.61 1.15 -20.44
CA GLU A 161 -18.35 0.39 -21.66
C GLU A 161 -17.20 0.99 -22.47
N ARG A 162 -17.21 2.31 -22.68
CA ARG A 162 -16.12 2.99 -23.38
C ARG A 162 -14.81 2.88 -22.60
N THR A 163 -14.86 3.03 -21.27
CA THR A 163 -13.67 2.86 -20.43
C THR A 163 -13.08 1.46 -20.58
N ARG A 164 -13.91 0.39 -20.54
CA ARG A 164 -13.43 -0.99 -20.72
C ARG A 164 -12.74 -1.19 -22.07
N ALA A 165 -13.23 -0.57 -23.13
CA ALA A 165 -12.60 -0.64 -24.45
C ALA A 165 -11.20 -0.01 -24.44
N TYR A 166 -11.05 1.20 -23.88
CA TYR A 166 -9.74 1.84 -23.76
C TYR A 166 -8.78 1.10 -22.82
N VAL A 167 -9.28 0.55 -21.70
CA VAL A 167 -8.46 -0.26 -20.78
C VAL A 167 -7.87 -1.48 -21.47
N ARG A 168 -8.59 -2.13 -22.41
CA ARG A 168 -8.04 -3.24 -23.20
C ARG A 168 -6.83 -2.82 -24.03
N VAL A 169 -6.86 -1.62 -24.61
CA VAL A 169 -5.71 -1.09 -25.36
C VAL A 169 -4.53 -0.84 -24.42
N PHE A 170 -4.75 -0.25 -23.24
CA PHE A 170 -3.70 -0.05 -22.23
C PHE A 170 -3.10 -1.37 -21.72
N VAL A 171 -3.92 -2.40 -21.51
CA VAL A 171 -3.45 -3.75 -21.14
C VAL A 171 -2.63 -4.37 -22.26
N GLY A 172 -3.05 -4.22 -23.52
CA GLY A 172 -2.29 -4.70 -24.67
C GLY A 172 -0.91 -4.06 -24.81
N MET A 173 -0.79 -2.77 -24.46
CA MET A 173 0.50 -2.06 -24.39
C MET A 173 1.33 -2.40 -23.14
N SER A 174 0.84 -3.26 -22.23
CA SER A 174 1.42 -3.49 -20.89
C SER A 174 1.50 -2.24 -19.98
N ARG A 175 0.63 -1.24 -20.22
CA ARG A 175 0.61 0.06 -19.51
C ARG A 175 -0.60 0.23 -18.57
N SER A 176 -0.97 -0.83 -17.84
CA SER A 176 -2.09 -0.84 -16.89
C SER A 176 -1.95 0.23 -15.78
N ALA A 177 -0.72 0.51 -15.35
CA ALA A 177 -0.44 1.55 -14.36
C ALA A 177 -0.81 2.97 -14.84
N SER A 178 -0.64 3.27 -16.14
CA SER A 178 -1.06 4.55 -16.72
C SER A 178 -2.57 4.70 -16.69
N ALA A 179 -3.31 3.64 -17.01
CA ALA A 179 -4.78 3.65 -16.94
C ALA A 179 -5.28 3.93 -15.52
N CYS A 180 -4.64 3.32 -14.50
CA CYS A 180 -4.96 3.58 -13.10
C CYS A 180 -4.67 5.04 -12.70
N ARG A 181 -3.53 5.62 -13.12
CA ARG A 181 -3.22 7.03 -12.88
C ARG A 181 -4.23 7.99 -13.51
N CYS A 182 -4.64 7.75 -14.75
CA CYS A 182 -5.67 8.54 -15.43
C CYS A 182 -7.01 8.44 -14.71
N TRP A 183 -7.37 7.25 -14.23
CA TRP A 183 -8.55 7.07 -13.39
C TRP A 183 -8.45 7.86 -12.08
N ARG A 184 -7.33 7.79 -11.34
CA ARG A 184 -7.16 8.55 -10.09
C ARG A 184 -7.35 10.05 -10.33
N ARG A 185 -6.78 10.58 -11.42
CA ARG A 185 -6.93 11.99 -11.79
C ARG A 185 -8.39 12.36 -12.09
N ALA A 186 -9.08 11.55 -12.88
CA ALA A 186 -10.49 11.81 -13.23
C ALA A 186 -11.42 11.64 -12.02
N ALA A 187 -11.23 10.59 -11.22
CA ALA A 187 -11.97 10.35 -9.99
C ALA A 187 -11.73 11.45 -8.96
N GLY A 188 -10.47 11.86 -8.76
CA GLY A 188 -10.11 12.97 -7.90
C GLY A 188 -10.77 14.28 -8.33
N ALA A 189 -10.79 14.58 -9.63
CA ALA A 189 -11.48 15.76 -10.16
C ALA A 189 -13.00 15.72 -9.90
N ARG A 190 -13.66 14.56 -10.09
CA ARG A 190 -15.09 14.41 -9.80
C ARG A 190 -15.40 14.58 -8.31
N LEU A 191 -14.60 13.97 -7.44
CA LEU A 191 -14.76 14.08 -5.99
C LEU A 191 -14.48 15.51 -5.50
N ALA A 192 -13.50 16.20 -6.09
CA ALA A 192 -13.21 17.60 -5.81
C ALA A 192 -14.38 18.53 -6.21
N LEU A 193 -15.13 18.24 -7.29
CA LEU A 193 -16.34 18.99 -7.62
C LEU A 193 -17.48 18.79 -6.58
N GLY A 194 -17.51 17.62 -5.94
CA GLY A 194 -18.43 17.32 -4.85
C GLY A 194 -18.02 17.91 -3.51
N TRP A 195 -16.83 18.51 -3.41
CA TRP A 195 -16.29 19.03 -2.16
C TRP A 195 -17.12 20.20 -1.63
N ARG A 196 -17.73 20.00 -0.46
CA ARG A 196 -18.60 20.98 0.22
C ARG A 196 -18.25 21.09 1.71
N HIS A 197 -16.96 21.16 2.02
CA HIS A 197 -16.44 21.39 3.37
C HIS A 197 -16.57 20.24 4.38
N GLU A 198 -17.17 19.11 4.00
CA GLU A 198 -17.35 17.92 4.85
C GLU A 198 -16.67 16.70 4.23
N LEU A 199 -15.98 15.89 5.05
CA LEU A 199 -15.27 14.69 4.59
C LEU A 199 -16.19 13.51 4.34
N ARG A 200 -17.33 13.43 5.04
CA ARG A 200 -18.26 12.31 5.00
C ARG A 200 -18.81 12.00 3.59
N PRO A 201 -19.32 12.97 2.81
CA PRO A 201 -19.84 12.70 1.46
C PRO A 201 -18.78 12.16 0.49
N LEU A 202 -17.49 12.46 0.74
CA LEU A 202 -16.39 11.90 -0.05
C LEU A 202 -16.24 10.40 0.20
N ALA A 203 -16.35 9.97 1.46
CA ALA A 203 -16.20 8.57 1.85
C ALA A 203 -17.35 7.68 1.37
N ASP A 204 -18.57 8.21 1.26
CA ASP A 204 -19.74 7.47 0.77
C ASP A 204 -19.54 6.91 -0.66
N SER A 205 -18.68 7.56 -1.45
CA SER A 205 -18.35 7.12 -2.80
C SER A 205 -17.30 5.99 -2.87
N ALA A 206 -16.62 5.68 -1.75
CA ALA A 206 -15.57 4.66 -1.67
C ALA A 206 -15.97 3.26 -2.17
N PRO A 207 -17.14 2.68 -1.78
CA PRO A 207 -17.53 1.36 -2.28
C PRO A 207 -17.72 1.36 -3.81
N GLN A 208 -18.31 2.42 -4.36
CA GLN A 208 -18.51 2.56 -5.80
C GLN A 208 -17.17 2.68 -6.55
N GLN A 209 -16.19 3.41 -5.99
CA GLN A 209 -14.85 3.51 -6.59
C GLN A 209 -14.15 2.14 -6.64
N VAL A 210 -14.28 1.33 -5.59
CA VAL A 210 -13.71 -0.03 -5.55
C VAL A 210 -14.38 -0.94 -6.58
N GLU A 211 -15.71 -0.89 -6.67
CA GLU A 211 -16.45 -1.67 -7.67
C GLU A 211 -15.99 -1.30 -9.09
N TRP A 212 -15.75 -0.01 -9.34
CA TRP A 212 -15.26 0.49 -10.62
C TRP A 212 -13.84 -0.01 -10.92
N LEU A 213 -12.93 0.07 -9.94
CA LEU A 213 -11.57 -0.46 -10.05
C LEU A 213 -11.54 -1.96 -10.33
N THR A 214 -12.46 -2.72 -9.71
CA THR A 214 -12.52 -4.17 -9.83
C THR A 214 -13.19 -4.62 -11.14
N SER A 215 -14.32 -3.99 -11.50
CA SER A 215 -15.17 -4.46 -12.61
C SER A 215 -14.90 -3.76 -13.95
N VAL A 216 -14.37 -2.54 -13.95
CA VAL A 216 -14.11 -1.74 -15.16
C VAL A 216 -12.63 -1.74 -15.47
N LEU A 217 -11.78 -1.36 -14.52
CA LEU A 217 -10.33 -1.33 -14.72
C LEU A 217 -9.66 -2.69 -14.58
N ARG A 218 -10.28 -3.63 -13.84
CA ARG A 218 -9.68 -4.93 -13.48
C ARG A 218 -8.27 -4.76 -12.88
N SER A 219 -8.14 -3.78 -11.99
CA SER A 219 -6.87 -3.52 -11.31
C SER A 219 -6.48 -4.70 -10.41
N GLU A 220 -5.19 -5.00 -10.35
CA GLU A 220 -4.63 -6.01 -9.45
C GLU A 220 -4.65 -5.54 -7.98
N THR A 221 -4.59 -4.22 -7.75
CA THR A 221 -4.48 -3.60 -6.43
C THR A 221 -5.53 -2.49 -6.21
N PRO A 222 -6.84 -2.81 -6.18
CA PRO A 222 -7.90 -1.82 -6.06
C PRO A 222 -7.88 -1.04 -4.73
N LEU A 223 -7.41 -1.63 -3.63
CA LEU A 223 -7.35 -0.93 -2.33
C LEU A 223 -6.18 0.05 -2.28
N ALA A 224 -5.00 -0.34 -2.78
CA ALA A 224 -3.86 0.57 -2.85
C ALA A 224 -4.17 1.82 -3.70
N GLU A 225 -4.86 1.63 -4.83
CA GLU A 225 -5.31 2.70 -5.73
C GLU A 225 -6.33 3.64 -5.07
N LEU A 226 -7.25 3.09 -4.27
CA LEU A 226 -8.22 3.86 -3.49
C LEU A 226 -7.53 4.71 -2.41
N LEU A 227 -6.57 4.14 -1.67
CA LEU A 227 -5.82 4.85 -0.63
C LEU A 227 -5.00 6.00 -1.23
N GLN A 228 -4.36 5.76 -2.38
CA GLN A 228 -3.64 6.81 -3.10
C GLN A 228 -4.58 7.92 -3.57
N LEU A 229 -5.75 7.56 -4.15
CA LEU A 229 -6.76 8.55 -4.55
C LEU A 229 -7.16 9.46 -3.40
N TYR A 230 -7.54 8.91 -2.24
CA TYR A 230 -7.96 9.74 -1.11
C TYR A 230 -6.81 10.55 -0.49
N THR A 231 -5.60 9.99 -0.46
CA THR A 231 -4.42 10.73 0.04
C THR A 231 -4.12 11.93 -0.87
N ASP A 232 -4.09 11.71 -2.19
CA ASP A 232 -3.85 12.77 -3.18
C ASP A 232 -4.99 13.81 -3.15
N LEU A 233 -6.24 13.37 -3.03
CA LEU A 233 -7.40 14.24 -2.92
C LEU A 233 -7.29 15.16 -1.69
N LEU A 234 -7.05 14.60 -0.49
CA LEU A 234 -6.93 15.40 0.73
C LEU A 234 -5.81 16.44 0.67
N GLN A 235 -4.73 16.16 -0.07
CA GLN A 235 -3.62 17.10 -0.28
C GLN A 235 -3.91 18.18 -1.33
N THR A 236 -4.76 17.89 -2.31
CA THR A 236 -5.00 18.76 -3.48
C THR A 236 -6.32 19.53 -3.42
N LEU A 237 -7.22 19.19 -2.48
CA LEU A 237 -8.50 19.87 -2.31
C LEU A 237 -8.32 21.37 -2.05
N GLU A 238 -9.06 22.18 -2.81
CA GLU A 238 -9.20 23.62 -2.58
C GLU A 238 -10.67 24.00 -2.35
N PRO A 239 -11.00 24.69 -1.23
CA PRO A 239 -10.13 25.00 -0.10
C PRO A 239 -9.78 23.73 0.71
N SER A 240 -8.52 23.63 1.15
CA SER A 240 -8.04 22.46 1.91
C SER A 240 -8.82 22.27 3.22
N PRO A 241 -9.01 21.03 3.70
CA PRO A 241 -9.69 20.74 4.97
C PRO A 241 -9.15 21.56 6.15
N THR A 242 -7.83 21.77 6.20
CA THR A 242 -7.18 22.57 7.26
C THR A 242 -7.54 24.05 7.23
N LYS A 243 -7.63 24.64 6.03
CA LYS A 243 -8.07 26.04 5.85
C LYS A 243 -9.52 26.22 6.31
N ILE A 244 -10.40 25.27 5.97
CA ILE A 244 -11.81 25.30 6.39
C ILE A 244 -11.91 25.19 7.89
N ALA A 245 -11.28 24.18 8.49
CA ALA A 245 -11.26 23.96 9.93
C ALA A 245 -10.69 25.19 10.69
N THR A 246 -9.67 25.84 10.13
CA THR A 246 -9.11 27.06 10.71
C THR A 246 -10.04 28.27 10.55
N ALA A 247 -10.77 28.35 9.44
CA ALA A 247 -11.75 29.42 9.22
C ALA A 247 -12.97 29.26 10.12
N THR A 248 -13.52 28.05 10.26
CA THR A 248 -14.63 27.76 11.17
C THR A 248 -14.24 28.05 12.61
N PHE A 249 -13.04 27.63 13.03
CA PHE A 249 -12.52 27.94 14.35
C PHE A 249 -12.37 29.44 14.63
N LYS A 250 -11.97 30.24 13.63
CA LYS A 250 -11.85 31.71 13.78
C LYS A 250 -13.19 32.42 13.97
N LEU A 251 -14.30 31.79 13.57
CA LEU A 251 -15.65 32.34 13.73
C LEU A 251 -16.24 32.07 15.13
N CYS A 252 -15.64 31.17 15.91
CA CYS A 252 -16.06 30.89 17.28
C CYS A 252 -15.91 32.13 18.15
N GLN A 253 -16.98 32.47 18.89
CA GLN A 253 -16.99 33.64 19.78
C GLN A 253 -16.73 33.23 21.23
N SER A 254 -17.03 31.98 21.58
CA SER A 254 -16.82 31.44 22.91
C SER A 254 -15.80 30.28 22.92
N PRO A 255 -15.08 30.07 24.03
CA PRO A 255 -14.17 28.95 24.17
C PRO A 255 -14.89 27.59 24.13
N ASP A 256 -16.14 27.51 24.59
CA ASP A 256 -16.94 26.29 24.53
C ASP A 256 -17.36 25.93 23.09
N GLU A 257 -17.68 26.92 22.25
CA GLU A 257 -17.87 26.70 20.80
C GLU A 257 -16.61 26.20 20.11
N GLY A 258 -15.44 26.76 20.47
CA GLY A 258 -14.16 26.31 19.94
C GLY A 258 -13.87 24.84 20.25
N LEU A 259 -14.22 24.37 21.46
CA LEU A 259 -14.12 22.96 21.82
C LEU A 259 -15.13 22.08 21.06
N ALA A 260 -16.37 22.56 20.87
CA ALA A 260 -17.38 21.84 20.09
C ALA A 260 -16.91 21.59 18.66
N VAL A 261 -16.37 22.62 18.00
CA VAL A 261 -15.82 22.51 16.64
C VAL A 261 -14.67 21.50 16.56
N LEU A 262 -13.78 21.44 17.55
CA LEU A 262 -12.70 20.44 17.59
C LEU A 262 -13.24 19.00 17.73
N MET A 263 -14.30 18.81 18.50
CA MET A 263 -14.96 17.51 18.63
C MET A 263 -15.70 17.10 17.35
N ASP A 264 -16.36 18.05 16.69
CA ASP A 264 -17.07 17.81 15.42
C ASP A 264 -16.06 17.40 14.34
N ILE A 265 -14.96 18.14 14.18
CA ILE A 265 -13.87 17.81 13.24
C ILE A 265 -13.31 16.42 13.53
N ARG A 266 -13.12 16.07 14.81
CA ARG A 266 -12.62 14.74 15.19
C ARG A 266 -13.61 13.65 14.80
N THR A 267 -14.90 13.87 15.05
CA THR A 267 -15.96 12.93 14.72
C THR A 267 -16.05 12.71 13.22
N ASP A 268 -15.98 13.78 12.42
CA ASP A 268 -15.98 13.72 10.96
C ASP A 268 -14.81 12.91 10.42
N ILE A 269 -13.61 13.09 10.98
CA ILE A 269 -12.41 12.33 10.61
C ILE A 269 -12.58 10.85 10.98
N ASP A 270 -13.07 10.55 12.18
CA ASP A 270 -13.25 9.17 12.63
C ASP A 270 -14.33 8.45 11.80
N GLU A 271 -15.43 9.12 11.45
CA GLU A 271 -16.45 8.60 10.52
C GLU A 271 -15.86 8.31 9.13
N PHE A 272 -15.08 9.24 8.58
CA PHE A 272 -14.37 9.06 7.30
C PHE A 272 -13.44 7.84 7.33
N ILE A 273 -12.61 7.72 8.37
CA ILE A 273 -11.67 6.60 8.54
C ILE A 273 -12.42 5.28 8.73
N ASN A 274 -13.50 5.27 9.50
CA ASN A 274 -14.32 4.06 9.69
C ASN A 274 -14.98 3.61 8.38
N CYS A 275 -15.47 4.54 7.55
CA CYS A 275 -16.01 4.20 6.24
C CYS A 275 -14.95 3.54 5.35
N ILE A 276 -13.73 4.10 5.27
CA ILE A 276 -12.62 3.51 4.50
C ILE A 276 -12.22 2.15 5.08
N ARG A 277 -12.17 2.01 6.41
CA ARG A 277 -11.87 0.73 7.07
C ARG A 277 -12.90 -0.33 6.73
N ASN A 278 -14.20 0.00 6.78
CA ASN A 278 -15.27 -0.92 6.40
C ASN A 278 -15.14 -1.38 4.95
N VAL A 279 -14.70 -0.50 4.05
CA VAL A 279 -14.43 -0.84 2.64
C VAL A 279 -13.22 -1.78 2.53
N ILE A 280 -12.15 -1.55 3.29
CA ILE A 280 -10.95 -2.40 3.33
C ILE A 280 -11.27 -3.79 3.87
N ASP A 281 -12.03 -3.87 4.97
CA ASP A 281 -12.35 -5.11 5.67
C ASP A 281 -13.46 -5.92 4.99
N ALA A 282 -14.11 -5.35 3.96
CA ALA A 282 -15.14 -6.04 3.20
C ALA A 282 -14.59 -7.34 2.58
N PRO A 283 -15.33 -8.47 2.66
CA PRO A 283 -14.86 -9.77 2.17
C PRO A 283 -14.66 -9.74 0.66
N ARG A 284 -13.43 -10.00 0.20
CA ARG A 284 -13.07 -10.03 -1.22
C ARG A 284 -12.33 -11.32 -1.56
N PRO A 285 -12.46 -11.81 -2.81
CA PRO A 285 -11.80 -13.05 -3.25
C PRO A 285 -10.27 -12.93 -3.20
N ASN A 286 -9.73 -11.72 -3.41
CA ASN A 286 -8.30 -11.44 -3.32
C ASN A 286 -8.02 -10.70 -2.01
N LYS A 287 -7.33 -11.35 -1.06
CA LYS A 287 -6.74 -10.66 0.10
C LYS A 287 -5.54 -9.85 -0.38
N GLU A 288 -5.77 -8.61 -0.76
CA GLU A 288 -4.72 -7.66 -1.08
C GLU A 288 -3.97 -7.26 0.21
N GLU A 289 -2.65 -7.45 0.25
CA GLU A 289 -1.83 -7.00 1.37
C GLU A 289 -1.58 -5.49 1.27
N LEU A 290 -2.22 -4.73 2.15
CA LEU A 290 -2.07 -3.29 2.23
C LEU A 290 -0.73 -2.90 2.86
N ARG A 291 0.02 -2.02 2.17
CA ARG A 291 1.25 -1.47 2.73
C ARG A 291 0.92 -0.56 3.93
N PRO A 292 1.52 -0.80 5.11
CA PRO A 292 1.24 0.00 6.30
C PRO A 292 1.65 1.47 6.14
N ALA A 293 2.59 1.76 5.23
CA ALA A 293 2.97 3.13 4.89
C ALA A 293 1.82 3.93 4.22
N ALA A 294 1.05 3.30 3.32
CA ALA A 294 -0.07 3.97 2.64
C ALA A 294 -1.20 4.35 3.60
N LEU A 295 -1.49 3.48 4.57
CA LEU A 295 -2.44 3.76 5.65
C LEU A 295 -1.96 4.92 6.54
N ARG A 296 -0.65 4.97 6.82
CA ARG A 296 -0.06 6.08 7.59
C ARG A 296 -0.14 7.42 6.87
N GLU A 297 0.09 7.45 5.56
CA GLU A 297 -0.03 8.68 4.77
C GLU A 297 -1.46 9.18 4.68
N LEU A 298 -2.44 8.28 4.48
CA LEU A 298 -3.86 8.65 4.53
C LEU A 298 -4.23 9.22 5.90
N GLY A 299 -3.81 8.56 6.98
CA GLY A 299 -4.04 9.04 8.35
C GLY A 299 -3.42 10.41 8.59
N ARG A 300 -2.16 10.62 8.15
CA ARG A 300 -1.48 11.91 8.24
C ARG A 300 -2.25 13.02 7.51
N ALA A 301 -2.78 12.73 6.32
CA ALA A 301 -3.55 13.70 5.55
C ALA A 301 -4.91 13.99 6.20
N ALA A 302 -5.63 12.96 6.67
CA ALA A 302 -6.95 13.11 7.28
C ALA A 302 -6.90 13.86 8.62
N TYR A 303 -5.91 13.58 9.48
CA TYR A 303 -5.75 14.25 10.78
C TYR A 303 -4.95 15.56 10.71
N ALA A 304 -4.53 16.01 9.51
CA ALA A 304 -3.81 17.27 9.34
C ALA A 304 -4.54 18.51 9.90
N PRO A 305 -5.87 18.69 9.69
CA PRO A 305 -6.62 19.82 10.22
C PRO A 305 -6.60 19.86 11.75
N LEU A 306 -6.81 18.71 12.37
CA LEU A 306 -6.82 18.60 13.82
C LEU A 306 -5.43 18.91 14.40
N ARG A 307 -4.37 18.36 13.79
CA ARG A 307 -2.99 18.60 14.23
C ARG A 307 -2.61 20.08 14.22
N GLU A 308 -3.08 20.86 13.25
CA GLU A 308 -2.84 22.31 13.20
C GLU A 308 -3.63 23.08 14.25
N LEU A 309 -4.81 22.59 14.64
CA LEU A 309 -5.66 23.23 15.66
C LEU A 309 -5.32 22.80 17.09
N MET A 310 -4.56 21.72 17.28
CA MET A 310 -4.18 21.22 18.61
C MET A 310 -3.47 22.25 19.52
N PRO A 311 -2.54 23.09 19.05
CA PRO A 311 -1.97 24.14 19.89
C PRO A 311 -3.03 25.12 20.42
N LYS A 312 -4.07 25.42 19.63
CA LYS A 312 -5.15 26.33 20.03
C LYS A 312 -6.07 25.72 21.08
N TYR A 313 -6.14 24.38 21.16
CA TYR A 313 -6.83 23.69 22.25
C TYR A 313 -6.21 24.06 23.60
N THR A 314 -4.88 24.12 23.69
CA THR A 314 -4.17 24.54 24.92
C THR A 314 -4.60 25.94 25.35
N ASP A 315 -4.68 26.88 24.40
CA ASP A 315 -5.10 28.26 24.66
C ASP A 315 -6.55 28.34 25.16
N ILE A 316 -7.47 27.63 24.50
CA ILE A 316 -8.88 27.56 24.91
C ILE A 316 -9.00 26.95 26.30
N GLN A 317 -8.34 25.82 26.53
CA GLN A 317 -8.42 25.09 27.79
C GLN A 317 -7.84 25.92 28.95
N THR A 318 -6.74 26.64 28.70
CA THR A 318 -6.17 27.60 29.65
C THR A 318 -7.15 28.73 29.96
N THR A 319 -7.77 29.30 28.93
CA THR A 319 -8.76 30.38 29.09
C THR A 319 -9.97 29.90 29.91
N LEU A 320 -10.47 28.68 29.68
CA LEU A 320 -11.56 28.10 30.46
C LEU A 320 -11.18 27.84 31.92
N PHE A 321 -9.96 27.36 32.17
CA PHE A 321 -9.46 27.16 33.52
C PHE A 321 -9.32 28.50 34.27
N LEU A 322 -8.74 29.51 33.63
CA LEU A 322 -8.58 30.84 34.22
C LEU A 322 -9.93 31.55 34.40
N ALA A 323 -10.86 31.45 33.45
CA ALA A 323 -12.20 32.01 33.58
C ALA A 323 -12.99 31.38 34.74
N ARG A 324 -12.69 30.14 35.12
CA ARG A 324 -13.28 29.49 36.30
C ARG A 324 -12.62 29.93 37.60
N LEU A 325 -11.33 30.25 37.59
CA LEU A 325 -10.68 30.90 38.73
C LEU A 325 -11.22 32.33 38.93
N VAL A 326 -11.41 33.07 37.84
CA VAL A 326 -11.89 34.48 37.83
C VAL A 326 -13.41 34.59 37.94
N GLY A 327 -14.19 33.57 37.58
CA GLY A 327 -15.65 33.55 37.80
C GLY A 327 -15.99 33.63 39.29
N ASP A 328 -15.10 33.09 40.13
CA ASP A 328 -15.15 33.24 41.59
C ASP A 328 -14.55 34.59 42.07
N ASP A 329 -14.01 35.44 41.17
CA ASP A 329 -13.56 36.83 41.47
C ASP A 329 -14.69 37.78 41.86
N GLN A 330 -15.94 37.47 41.55
CA GLN A 330 -17.05 38.27 42.08
C GLN A 330 -17.28 38.02 43.58
N ILE A 331 -16.75 36.92 44.13
CA ILE A 331 -16.74 36.63 45.58
C ILE A 331 -15.51 37.27 46.26
N LEU A 332 -14.46 37.57 45.49
CA LEU A 332 -13.19 38.18 45.91
C LEU A 332 -13.23 39.64 46.36
N LYS A 333 -14.42 40.24 46.44
CA LYS A 333 -14.62 41.54 47.11
C LYS A 333 -15.22 41.41 48.50
N GLN A 334 -15.32 40.19 49.03
CA GLN A 334 -15.65 40.01 50.44
C GLN A 334 -14.43 40.40 51.29
N ASP A 335 -14.62 41.41 52.15
CA ASP A 335 -13.68 41.75 53.23
C ASP A 335 -13.51 40.59 54.26
N ASP A 336 -14.34 39.54 54.14
CA ASP A 336 -14.31 38.36 55.00
C ASP A 336 -13.25 37.34 54.54
N LEU A 337 -12.15 37.28 55.30
CA LEU A 337 -11.03 36.37 55.08
C LEU A 337 -11.45 34.89 55.12
N LEU A 338 -12.42 34.54 55.97
CA LEU A 338 -12.82 33.16 56.17
C LEU A 338 -13.65 32.66 55.00
N GLU A 339 -14.60 33.45 54.53
CA GLU A 339 -15.39 33.10 53.34
C GLU A 339 -14.51 32.97 52.10
N TYR A 340 -13.51 33.83 51.95
CA TYR A 340 -12.56 33.71 50.86
C TYR A 340 -11.70 32.43 50.96
N SER A 341 -11.21 32.06 52.14
CA SER A 341 -10.52 30.77 52.31
C SER A 341 -11.43 29.56 51.99
N ARG A 342 -12.73 29.63 52.30
CA ARG A 342 -13.73 28.58 52.00
C ARG A 342 -13.99 28.46 50.50
N THR A 343 -14.06 29.56 49.76
CA THR A 343 -14.21 29.49 48.30
C THR A 343 -12.99 28.87 47.64
N MET A 344 -11.78 29.18 48.12
CA MET A 344 -10.56 28.54 47.64
C MET A 344 -10.54 27.02 47.91
N LEU A 345 -11.03 26.58 49.07
CA LEU A 345 -11.21 25.16 49.38
C LEU A 345 -12.21 24.50 48.41
N LEU A 346 -13.35 25.15 48.15
CA LEU A 346 -14.34 24.66 47.18
C LEU A 346 -13.77 24.55 45.76
N VAL A 347 -12.93 25.51 45.34
CA VAL A 347 -12.22 25.45 44.05
C VAL A 347 -11.26 24.26 44.03
N ALA A 348 -10.51 24.02 45.11
CA ALA A 348 -9.60 22.88 45.22
C ALA A 348 -10.36 21.54 45.16
N GLU A 349 -11.49 21.40 45.85
CA GLU A 349 -12.34 20.20 45.79
C GLU A 349 -12.92 19.97 44.38
N ARG A 350 -13.38 21.04 43.72
CA ARG A 350 -13.94 20.95 42.36
C ARG A 350 -12.87 20.72 41.30
N SER A 351 -11.61 21.10 41.56
CA SER A 351 -10.51 20.99 40.61
C SER A 351 -10.31 19.57 40.08
N GLU A 352 -10.55 18.55 40.92
CA GLU A 352 -10.42 17.14 40.53
C GLU A 352 -11.34 16.79 39.35
N GLY A 353 -12.62 17.13 39.46
CA GLY A 353 -13.63 16.88 38.43
C GLY A 353 -13.42 17.73 37.19
N LEU A 354 -12.93 18.97 37.34
CA LEU A 354 -12.64 19.87 36.22
C LEU A 354 -11.46 19.36 35.40
N LEU A 355 -10.37 18.96 36.06
CA LEU A 355 -9.21 18.35 35.42
C LEU A 355 -9.59 17.00 34.79
N HIS A 356 -10.45 16.21 35.45
CA HIS A 356 -10.95 14.95 34.86
C HIS A 356 -11.70 15.17 33.55
N ALA A 357 -12.68 16.08 33.60
CA ALA A 357 -13.53 16.35 32.45
C ALA A 357 -12.73 16.96 31.30
N ALA A 358 -11.78 17.84 31.59
CA ALA A 358 -10.90 18.44 30.60
C ALA A 358 -9.98 17.39 29.95
N TYR A 359 -9.37 16.50 30.75
CA TYR A 359 -8.54 15.41 30.24
C TYR A 359 -9.33 14.45 29.33
N ASN A 360 -10.52 14.01 29.76
CA ASN A 360 -11.34 13.11 28.94
C ASN A 360 -11.80 13.77 27.64
N ARG A 361 -12.15 15.06 27.67
CA ARG A 361 -12.46 15.81 26.44
C ARG A 361 -11.24 15.92 25.52
N GLY A 362 -10.08 16.26 26.08
CA GLY A 362 -8.84 16.32 25.32
C GLY A 362 -8.48 14.96 24.73
N ARG A 363 -8.69 13.86 25.46
CA ARG A 363 -8.49 12.48 25.00
C ARG A 363 -9.45 12.11 23.87
N ASN A 364 -10.70 12.57 23.92
CA ASN A 364 -11.64 12.38 22.81
C ASN A 364 -11.18 13.11 21.54
N ILE A 365 -10.58 14.30 21.69
CA ILE A 365 -10.11 15.12 20.56
C ILE A 365 -8.77 14.58 20.01
N ALA A 366 -7.72 14.51 20.83
CA ALA A 366 -6.35 14.17 20.42
C ALA A 366 -5.97 12.69 20.56
N GLY A 367 -6.86 11.86 21.13
CA GLY A 367 -6.53 10.47 21.43
C GLY A 367 -5.38 10.34 22.43
N PRO A 368 -4.45 9.39 22.24
CA PRO A 368 -3.33 9.15 23.16
C PRO A 368 -2.31 10.29 23.18
N ALA A 369 -2.33 11.19 22.19
CA ALA A 369 -1.40 12.33 22.08
C ALA A 369 -1.92 13.61 22.76
N VAL A 370 -2.89 13.51 23.67
CA VAL A 370 -3.48 14.67 24.37
C VAL A 370 -2.49 15.36 25.33
N TYR A 371 -1.60 14.59 25.96
CA TYR A 371 -0.79 15.04 27.08
C TYR A 371 0.04 16.31 26.80
N PRO A 372 0.78 16.43 25.67
CA PRO A 372 1.58 17.61 25.37
C PRO A 372 0.76 18.91 25.25
N PHE A 373 -0.53 18.81 24.94
CA PHE A 373 -1.42 19.96 24.78
C PHE A 373 -2.22 20.28 26.04
N TYR A 374 -2.46 19.27 26.88
CA TYR A 374 -3.20 19.41 28.12
C TYR A 374 -2.32 19.87 29.30
N SER A 375 -1.11 19.32 29.44
CA SER A 375 -0.20 19.62 30.54
C SER A 375 0.09 21.12 30.72
N PRO A 376 0.40 21.91 29.67
CA PRO A 376 0.63 23.34 29.84
C PRO A 376 -0.59 24.12 30.36
N ALA A 377 -1.81 23.68 30.02
CA ALA A 377 -3.03 24.30 30.52
C ALA A 377 -3.26 24.01 32.01
N VAL A 378 -2.89 22.80 32.46
CA VAL A 378 -2.91 22.43 33.89
C VAL A 378 -1.87 23.20 34.68
N GLU A 379 -0.66 23.36 34.14
CA GLU A 379 0.40 24.17 34.76
C GLU A 379 -0.02 25.64 34.91
N ALA A 380 -0.67 26.21 33.90
CA ALA A 380 -1.22 27.56 33.97
C ALA A 380 -2.33 27.69 35.02
N PHE A 381 -3.22 26.70 35.13
CA PHE A 381 -4.26 26.64 36.16
C PHE A 381 -3.66 26.54 37.57
N ALA A 382 -2.70 25.64 37.77
CA ALA A 382 -2.01 25.46 39.04
C ALA A 382 -1.24 26.72 39.45
N SER A 383 -0.53 27.35 38.51
CA SER A 383 0.18 28.62 38.74
C SER A 383 -0.79 29.75 39.11
N GLY A 384 -1.93 29.85 38.42
CA GLY A 384 -2.99 30.82 38.73
C GLY A 384 -3.56 30.63 40.14
N PHE A 385 -3.88 29.40 40.50
CA PHE A 385 -4.41 29.07 41.83
C PHE A 385 -3.37 29.30 42.94
N LEU A 386 -2.10 28.96 42.73
CA LEU A 386 -1.02 29.22 43.69
C LEU A 386 -0.78 30.73 43.89
N ASN A 387 -0.88 31.53 42.82
CA ASN A 387 -0.79 32.99 42.94
C ASN A 387 -1.94 33.55 43.78
N LEU A 388 -3.15 33.00 43.60
CA LEU A 388 -4.32 33.36 44.39
C LEU A 388 -4.12 33.04 45.87
N ILE A 389 -3.60 31.83 46.17
CA ILE A 389 -3.32 31.38 47.55
C ILE A 389 -2.27 32.30 48.19
N THR A 390 -1.20 32.60 47.45
CA THR A 390 -0.10 33.44 47.95
C THR A 390 -0.59 34.87 48.21
N SER A 391 -1.45 35.41 47.35
CA SER A 391 -2.06 36.72 47.54
C SER A 391 -2.96 36.74 48.79
N HIS A 392 -3.82 35.72 48.95
CA HIS A 392 -4.69 35.61 50.11
C HIS A 392 -3.90 35.46 51.42
N MET A 393 -2.87 34.62 51.43
CA MET A 393 -1.99 34.41 52.58
C MET A 393 -1.35 35.72 53.04
N ARG A 394 -0.84 36.54 52.11
CA ARG A 394 -0.30 37.89 52.44
C ARG A 394 -1.37 38.82 52.99
N HIS A 395 -2.60 38.73 52.50
CA HIS A 395 -3.73 39.52 53.01
C HIS A 395 -4.11 39.12 54.44
N ILE A 396 -4.16 37.82 54.75
CA ILE A 396 -4.36 37.29 56.11
C ILE A 396 -3.23 37.77 57.03
N GLU A 397 -1.97 37.66 56.60
CA GLU A 397 -0.81 38.09 57.38
C GLU A 397 -0.85 39.60 57.67
N SER A 398 -1.16 40.42 56.67
CA SER A 398 -1.30 41.87 56.84
C SER A 398 -2.44 42.24 57.80
N SER A 399 -3.59 41.56 57.71
CA SER A 399 -4.73 41.77 58.61
C SER A 399 -4.39 41.35 60.05
N PHE A 400 -3.68 40.23 60.21
CA PHE A 400 -3.17 39.78 61.50
C PHE A 400 -2.22 40.80 62.13
N LEU A 401 -1.20 41.25 61.39
CA LEU A 401 -0.25 42.26 61.89
C LEU A 401 -0.95 43.59 62.22
N SER A 402 -1.94 44.01 61.44
CA SER A 402 -2.74 45.20 61.72
C SER A 402 -3.55 45.07 63.02
N SER A 403 -4.26 43.96 63.22
CA SER A 403 -5.05 43.72 64.43
C SER A 403 -4.18 43.64 65.70
N VAL A 404 -2.99 43.03 65.59
CA VAL A 404 -1.98 43.00 66.66
C VAL A 404 -1.49 44.41 67.01
N ASN A 405 -1.18 45.22 65.99
CA ASN A 405 -0.72 46.61 66.19
C ASN A 405 -1.82 47.52 66.76
N ALA A 406 -3.09 47.24 66.46
CA ALA A 406 -4.24 47.97 67.00
C ALA A 406 -4.63 47.57 68.43
N GLY A 407 -4.01 46.52 69.00
CA GLY A 407 -4.35 46.01 70.33
C GLY A 407 -5.67 45.24 70.40
N GLU A 408 -6.21 44.82 69.25
CA GLU A 408 -7.40 44.00 69.16
C GLU A 408 -7.09 42.53 69.49
N ARG A 409 -8.11 41.68 69.66
CA ARG A 409 -7.90 40.26 70.01
C ARG A 409 -7.12 39.54 68.90
N ALA A 410 -5.83 39.34 69.12
CA ALA A 410 -4.98 38.52 68.25
C ALA A 410 -5.03 37.03 68.64
N GLY A 411 -4.88 36.13 67.66
CA GLY A 411 -4.79 34.68 67.87
C GLY A 411 -6.06 33.91 67.47
N VAL A 412 -6.36 32.80 68.17
CA VAL A 412 -7.44 31.84 67.84
C VAL A 412 -8.85 32.46 67.79
N LEU A 413 -9.03 33.64 68.39
CA LEU A 413 -10.30 34.38 68.43
C LEU A 413 -10.45 35.43 67.31
N SER A 414 -9.46 35.54 66.41
CA SER A 414 -9.51 36.43 65.25
C SER A 414 -9.90 35.66 63.99
N ASP A 415 -10.56 36.32 63.04
CA ASP A 415 -10.99 35.70 61.77
C ASP A 415 -9.81 35.24 60.89
N THR A 416 -8.59 35.69 61.22
CA THR A 416 -7.35 35.32 60.51
C THR A 416 -6.92 33.86 60.76
N PHE A 417 -7.17 33.31 61.96
CA PHE A 417 -6.73 31.95 62.31
C PHE A 417 -7.59 30.87 61.63
N PRO A 418 -8.94 30.92 61.69
CA PRO A 418 -9.78 30.01 60.93
C PRO A 418 -9.54 30.11 59.41
N ALA A 419 -9.34 31.32 58.88
CA ALA A 419 -9.03 31.52 57.46
C ALA A 419 -7.72 30.83 57.04
N SER A 420 -6.66 30.94 57.86
CA SER A 420 -5.38 30.28 57.61
C SER A 420 -5.50 28.74 57.61
N LEU A 421 -6.29 28.16 58.51
CA LEU A 421 -6.46 26.70 58.61
C LEU A 421 -7.23 26.14 57.38
N VAL A 422 -8.27 26.86 56.96
CA VAL A 422 -9.04 26.49 55.75
C VAL A 422 -8.18 26.64 54.50
N LEU A 423 -7.34 27.67 54.43
CA LEU A 423 -6.38 27.85 53.33
C LEU A 423 -5.35 26.71 53.27
N GLU A 424 -4.83 26.25 54.42
CA GLU A 424 -3.94 25.08 54.49
C GLU A 424 -4.64 23.81 53.98
N SER A 425 -5.91 23.63 54.35
CA SER A 425 -6.74 22.51 53.87
C SER A 425 -6.95 22.58 52.35
N ALA A 426 -7.16 23.77 51.80
CA ALA A 426 -7.30 23.99 50.36
C ALA A 426 -6.02 23.64 49.59
N VAL A 427 -4.85 24.04 50.12
CA VAL A 427 -3.55 23.69 49.55
C VAL A 427 -3.32 22.17 49.59
N ALA A 428 -3.58 21.53 50.72
CA ALA A 428 -3.42 20.08 50.87
C ALA A 428 -4.29 19.31 49.88
N GLN A 429 -5.56 19.69 49.75
CA GLN A 429 -6.50 19.09 48.80
C GLN A 429 -6.05 19.30 47.35
N PHE A 430 -5.59 20.50 47.01
CA PHE A 430 -5.13 20.79 45.66
C PHE A 430 -3.87 19.98 45.29
N LEU A 431 -2.91 19.88 46.20
CA LEU A 431 -1.70 19.07 46.02
C LEU A 431 -2.02 17.58 45.88
N SER A 432 -3.00 17.05 46.64
CA SER A 432 -3.42 15.66 46.48
C SER A 432 -4.06 15.41 45.13
N VAL A 433 -4.85 16.36 44.61
CA VAL A 433 -5.46 16.25 43.27
C VAL A 433 -4.39 16.25 42.18
N LEU A 434 -3.39 17.13 42.25
CA LEU A 434 -2.29 17.15 41.28
C LEU A 434 -1.43 15.88 41.35
N ALA A 435 -1.15 15.36 42.55
CA ALA A 435 -0.38 14.14 42.73
C ALA A 435 -1.10 12.91 42.15
N GLU A 436 -2.42 12.82 42.37
CA GLU A 436 -3.22 11.73 41.81
C GLU A 436 -3.30 11.84 40.27
N ARG A 437 -3.36 13.06 39.73
CA ARG A 437 -3.30 13.28 38.29
C ARG A 437 -2.00 12.83 37.67
N GLN A 438 -0.88 13.19 38.27
CA GLN A 438 0.42 12.76 37.79
C GLN A 438 0.53 11.22 37.72
N ARG A 439 -0.05 10.49 38.69
CA ARG A 439 -0.08 9.02 38.66
C ARG A 439 -0.92 8.47 37.50
N VAL A 440 -2.09 9.06 37.25
CA VAL A 440 -2.96 8.66 36.12
C VAL A 440 -2.27 8.96 34.78
N GLU A 441 -1.54 10.08 34.70
CA GLU A 441 -0.77 10.49 33.53
C GLU A 441 0.42 9.55 33.27
N GLU A 442 1.11 9.09 34.32
CA GLU A 442 2.19 8.09 34.22
C GLU A 442 1.66 6.70 33.81
N ALA A 443 0.45 6.34 34.25
CA ALA A 443 -0.20 5.08 33.90
C ALA A 443 -0.69 5.05 32.44
N ASP A 444 -1.32 6.14 31.96
CA ASP A 444 -1.74 6.27 30.55
C ASP A 444 -0.54 6.51 29.60
N GLY A 445 0.53 7.18 30.08
CA GLY A 445 1.78 7.39 29.33
C GLY A 445 2.70 6.17 29.27
N GLY A 446 2.44 5.15 30.09
CA GLY A 446 3.25 3.92 30.19
C GLY A 446 3.26 3.02 28.94
N GLU A 447 2.40 3.29 27.94
CA GLU A 447 2.46 2.59 26.64
C GLU A 447 3.50 3.16 25.66
N TYR A 448 4.19 4.28 25.96
CA TYR A 448 5.35 4.75 25.18
C TYR A 448 6.47 5.31 26.06
N PRO A 449 7.73 4.86 25.89
CA PRO A 449 8.81 5.30 26.77
C PRO A 449 9.16 6.76 26.49
N ALA A 450 9.22 7.51 27.58
CA ALA A 450 10.14 8.62 27.87
C ALA A 450 10.70 9.43 26.68
N ARG A 451 10.40 10.74 26.69
CA ARG A 451 11.31 11.82 26.29
C ARG A 451 12.34 11.44 25.21
N ARG A 452 11.91 11.43 23.95
CA ARG A 452 12.76 11.79 22.79
C ARG A 452 12.02 12.91 22.08
N THR A 453 12.44 14.15 22.26
CA THR A 453 13.24 14.88 21.25
C THR A 453 13.03 14.35 19.84
N ILE A 454 12.62 15.25 18.94
CA ILE A 454 12.66 15.18 17.46
C ILE A 454 11.31 14.80 16.78
N LEU A 455 10.79 15.82 16.05
CA LEU A 455 9.82 15.84 14.93
C LEU A 455 8.31 15.81 15.20
#